data_AF-A0A1X0K941-F1
#
_entry.id   AF-A0A1X0K941-F1
#
_cell.length_a   1.000
_cell.length_b   1.000
_cell.length_c   1.000
_cell.angle_alpha   90.00
_cell.angle_beta   90.00
_cell.angle_gamma   90.00
#
_symmetry.space_group_name_H-M   'P 1'
#
loop_
_entity.id
_entity.type
_entity.pdbx_description
1 polymer ?
#
loop_
_entity_poly.entity_id
_entity_poly.type
_entity_poly.pdbx_seq_one_letter_code
_entity_poly.pdbx_strand_id
1 'polypeptide(L)'
;MPALARHGTEVRSVFSLVGYDENDLTAALGFAFARCPSLREAVLTRVWPAALMGAPEDLGLALEVRDENGRTDLEVRSPNGLVIFEAKRGWLLPTVSQLKKYAGRISRHHNGGVLVTLSQASHALAKANLPSHVDGIPVIHLPWRDVLVDVAGARRACRGQERLWLNELHAYLRGVIRVRPVTDCLTYCVVLNNAKPGDGGAHTYLEFVTEEHCYFHPYGEGGWPTDPPNFMAFRWAGAVRRIHRVCNAEVVPSLLDRWPDIPATPLTARPHAVYDLGPRIPPFDPIPNGAQYRASRLWVLLDQLQTSPTLSEAMKGTKALRG
;
A
#
# COMPACT_ATOMS: atom_id res chain seq x y z
N MET A 1 -26.85 -3.90 -19.61
CA MET A 1 -26.65 -2.64 -18.87
C MET A 1 -25.56 -1.83 -19.57
N PRO A 2 -25.67 -0.50 -19.66
CA PRO A 2 -24.63 0.34 -20.25
C PRO A 2 -23.34 0.29 -19.41
N ALA A 3 -22.18 0.34 -20.06
CA ALA A 3 -20.89 0.47 -19.37
C ALA A 3 -20.74 1.92 -18.86
N LEU A 4 -20.50 2.08 -17.55
CA LEU A 4 -20.20 3.37 -16.94
C LEU A 4 -18.69 3.50 -16.76
N ALA A 5 -18.09 4.56 -17.27
CA ALA A 5 -16.68 4.85 -17.10
C ALA A 5 -16.48 6.29 -16.60
N ARG A 6 -15.50 6.49 -15.72
CA ARG A 6 -15.06 7.80 -15.20
C ARG A 6 -13.58 7.96 -15.56
N HIS A 7 -13.23 9.04 -16.26
CA HIS A 7 -11.86 9.29 -16.76
C HIS A 7 -11.25 8.08 -17.49
N GLY A 8 -12.04 7.39 -18.31
CA GLY A 8 -11.59 6.22 -19.07
C GLY A 8 -11.47 4.92 -18.27
N THR A 9 -11.79 4.92 -16.97
CA THR A 9 -11.78 3.73 -16.12
C THR A 9 -13.21 3.26 -15.85
N GLU A 10 -13.46 1.96 -16.00
CA GLU A 10 -14.75 1.33 -15.68
C GLU A 10 -15.12 1.54 -14.21
N VAL A 11 -16.35 2.01 -13.98
CA VAL A 11 -16.93 2.15 -12.63
C VAL A 11 -17.51 0.80 -12.21
N ARG A 12 -16.74 0.06 -11.40
CA ARG A 12 -17.09 -1.30 -10.94
C ARG A 12 -17.94 -1.32 -9.68
N SER A 13 -18.02 -0.20 -8.98
CA SER A 13 -18.84 -0.01 -7.80
C SER A 13 -19.24 1.46 -7.68
N VAL A 14 -20.39 1.73 -7.04
CA VAL A 14 -20.82 3.08 -6.65
C VAL A 14 -19.75 3.82 -5.83
N PHE A 15 -18.96 3.12 -5.02
CA PHE A 15 -17.87 3.76 -4.25
C PHE A 15 -16.70 4.20 -5.14
N SER A 16 -16.56 3.64 -6.35
CA SER A 16 -15.56 4.13 -7.32
C SER A 16 -15.88 5.55 -7.83
N LEU A 17 -17.09 6.06 -7.56
CA LEU A 17 -17.50 7.43 -7.89
C LEU A 17 -16.92 8.47 -6.94
N VAL A 18 -16.48 8.11 -5.73
CA VAL A 18 -15.82 9.09 -4.83
C VAL A 18 -14.34 9.25 -5.18
N GLY A 19 -13.60 8.14 -5.29
CA GLY A 19 -12.19 8.16 -5.68
C GLY A 19 -11.47 6.91 -5.21
N TYR A 20 -10.16 7.02 -4.95
CA TYR A 20 -9.30 5.93 -4.49
C TYR A 20 -8.20 6.39 -3.50
N ASP A 21 -8.28 7.62 -3.00
CA ASP A 21 -7.35 8.16 -1.99
C ASP A 21 -7.81 7.78 -0.56
N GLU A 22 -6.95 7.99 0.45
CA GLU A 22 -7.20 7.53 1.84
C GLU A 22 -8.60 7.90 2.37
N ASN A 23 -9.03 9.14 2.13
CA ASN A 23 -10.33 9.65 2.56
C ASN A 23 -11.48 8.94 1.83
N ASP A 24 -11.31 8.57 0.57
CA ASP A 24 -12.33 7.87 -0.21
C ASP A 24 -12.54 6.45 0.32
N LEU A 25 -11.45 5.76 0.70
CA LEU A 25 -11.55 4.42 1.28
C LEU A 25 -12.26 4.46 2.64
N THR A 26 -11.90 5.41 3.49
CA THR A 26 -12.51 5.55 4.83
C THR A 26 -13.93 6.06 4.76
N ALA A 27 -14.27 6.91 3.80
CA ALA A 27 -15.65 7.32 3.52
C ALA A 27 -16.51 6.13 3.07
N ALA A 28 -16.01 5.29 2.15
CA ALA A 28 -16.70 4.07 1.74
C ALA A 28 -16.90 3.10 2.91
N LEU A 29 -15.88 2.92 3.76
CA LEU A 29 -15.96 2.10 4.96
C LEU A 29 -16.98 2.65 5.97
N GLY A 30 -16.93 3.95 6.27
CA GLY A 30 -17.87 4.62 7.19
C GLY A 30 -19.32 4.55 6.69
N PHE A 31 -19.54 4.74 5.38
CA PHE A 31 -20.85 4.56 4.77
C PHE A 31 -21.39 3.13 4.95
N ALA A 32 -20.52 2.13 4.76
CA ALA A 32 -20.88 0.74 4.96
C ALA A 32 -21.12 0.42 6.45
N PHE A 33 -20.32 0.95 7.37
CA PHE A 33 -20.57 0.80 8.82
C PHE A 33 -21.93 1.35 9.25
N ALA A 34 -22.40 2.44 8.62
CA ALA A 34 -23.70 3.02 8.92
C ALA A 34 -24.88 2.15 8.44
N ARG A 35 -24.67 1.29 7.44
CA ARG A 35 -25.74 0.53 6.75
C ARG A 35 -25.62 -0.98 6.90
N CYS A 36 -24.49 -1.47 7.40
CA CYS A 36 -24.18 -2.88 7.53
C CYS A 36 -23.69 -3.17 8.96
N PRO A 37 -24.62 -3.33 9.93
CA PRO A 37 -24.26 -3.61 11.32
C PRO A 37 -23.35 -4.82 11.47
N SER A 38 -23.55 -5.89 10.69
CA SER A 38 -22.71 -7.09 10.77
C SER A 38 -21.25 -6.84 10.39
N LEU A 39 -20.98 -5.95 9.43
CA LEU A 39 -19.62 -5.54 9.10
C LEU A 39 -19.02 -4.67 10.21
N ARG A 40 -19.78 -3.69 10.69
CA ARG A 40 -19.35 -2.79 11.76
C ARG A 40 -18.97 -3.58 13.02
N GLU A 41 -19.81 -4.52 13.43
CA GLU A 41 -19.57 -5.38 14.59
C GLU A 41 -18.34 -6.27 14.39
N ALA A 42 -18.17 -6.89 13.22
CA ALA A 42 -17.00 -7.72 12.92
C ALA A 42 -15.69 -6.92 13.05
N VAL A 43 -15.65 -5.71 12.48
CA VAL A 43 -14.46 -4.86 12.56
C VAL A 43 -14.24 -4.31 13.96
N LEU A 44 -15.27 -3.79 14.63
CA LEU A 44 -15.14 -3.24 15.98
C LEU A 44 -14.78 -4.31 17.02
N THR A 45 -15.28 -5.54 16.89
CA THR A 45 -14.85 -6.67 17.75
C THR A 45 -13.35 -6.93 17.61
N ARG A 46 -12.78 -6.74 16.42
CA ARG A 46 -11.35 -6.97 16.18
C ARG A 46 -10.46 -5.87 16.78
N VAL A 47 -10.90 -4.62 16.75
CA VAL A 47 -10.04 -3.47 17.12
C VAL A 47 -10.38 -2.86 18.48
N TRP A 48 -11.65 -2.86 18.89
CA TRP A 48 -12.06 -2.36 20.20
C TRP A 48 -13.41 -2.94 20.60
N PRO A 49 -13.46 -4.17 21.14
CA PRO A 49 -14.72 -4.80 21.57
C PRO A 49 -15.54 -3.93 22.51
N ALA A 50 -14.89 -3.11 23.34
CA ALA A 50 -15.54 -2.19 24.25
C ALA A 50 -16.42 -1.14 23.54
N ALA A 51 -16.16 -0.83 22.26
CA ALA A 51 -17.01 0.05 21.46
C ALA A 51 -18.44 -0.51 21.31
N LEU A 52 -18.60 -1.83 21.36
CA LEU A 52 -19.88 -2.53 21.16
C LEU A 52 -20.66 -2.74 22.46
N MET A 53 -20.13 -2.34 23.61
CA MET A 53 -20.91 -2.32 24.85
C MET A 53 -21.94 -1.19 24.75
N GLY A 54 -23.19 -1.47 25.11
CA GLY A 54 -24.30 -0.50 25.00
C GLY A 54 -25.25 -0.78 23.83
N ALA A 55 -26.20 0.12 23.60
CA ALA A 55 -27.19 -0.06 22.54
C ALA A 55 -26.60 0.36 21.17
N PRO A 56 -26.86 -0.39 20.08
CA PRO A 56 -26.30 -0.08 18.76
C PRO A 56 -26.66 1.32 18.23
N GLU A 57 -27.80 1.87 18.62
CA GLU A 57 -28.28 3.21 18.30
C GLU A 57 -27.43 4.34 18.90
N ASP A 58 -26.66 4.06 19.95
CA ASP A 58 -25.78 5.03 20.59
C ASP A 58 -24.44 5.20 19.85
N LEU A 59 -24.22 4.42 18.77
CA LEU A 59 -23.02 4.52 17.95
C LEU A 59 -23.10 5.69 16.96
N GLY A 60 -22.27 6.70 17.20
CA GLY A 60 -22.04 7.80 16.25
C GLY A 60 -20.92 7.47 15.27
N LEU A 61 -21.16 7.73 13.98
CA LEU A 61 -20.13 7.66 12.93
C LEU A 61 -19.89 9.06 12.37
N ALA A 62 -18.64 9.48 12.33
CA ALA A 62 -18.26 10.78 11.76
C ALA A 62 -17.04 10.61 10.84
N LEU A 63 -17.12 11.16 9.64
CA LEU A 63 -16.02 11.19 8.68
C LEU A 63 -15.34 12.55 8.73
N GLU A 64 -14.03 12.57 8.52
CA GLU A 64 -13.29 13.81 8.25
C GLU A 64 -13.43 14.90 9.33
N VAL A 65 -13.56 14.51 10.61
CA VAL A 65 -13.71 15.44 11.74
C VAL A 65 -12.46 16.29 11.93
N ARG A 66 -12.62 17.61 11.71
CA ARG A 66 -11.55 18.60 11.79
C ARG A 66 -11.61 19.41 13.08
N ASP A 67 -10.44 19.60 13.69
CA ASP A 67 -10.19 20.56 14.76
C ASP A 67 -8.81 21.22 14.57
N GLU A 68 -8.33 21.93 15.59
CA GLU A 68 -7.01 22.58 15.61
C GLU A 68 -5.85 21.57 15.52
N ASN A 69 -6.06 20.31 15.91
CA ASN A 69 -5.04 19.26 15.92
C ASN A 69 -4.97 18.49 14.60
N GLY A 70 -5.97 18.61 13.72
CA GLY A 70 -5.97 17.99 12.41
C GLY A 70 -7.34 17.50 11.95
N ARG A 71 -7.35 16.59 10.97
CA ARG A 71 -8.55 15.97 10.41
C ARG A 71 -8.40 14.46 10.47
N THR A 72 -9.25 13.79 11.23
CA THR A 72 -9.32 12.32 11.31
C THR A 72 -10.09 11.76 10.13
N ASP A 73 -9.75 10.57 9.66
CA ASP A 73 -10.42 10.00 8.49
C ASP A 73 -11.81 9.43 8.85
N LEU A 74 -11.91 8.63 9.91
CA LEU A 74 -13.18 8.09 10.43
C LEU A 74 -13.13 7.99 11.96
N GLU A 75 -14.18 8.46 12.61
CA GLU A 75 -14.40 8.31 14.05
C GLU A 75 -15.65 7.47 14.32
N VAL A 76 -15.54 6.52 15.24
CA VAL A 76 -16.67 5.77 15.81
C VAL A 76 -16.77 6.15 17.28
N ARG A 77 -17.85 6.85 17.62
CA ARG A 77 -18.16 7.29 18.97
C ARG A 77 -19.15 6.31 19.57
N SER A 78 -18.84 5.81 20.77
CA SER A 78 -19.80 5.06 21.57
C SER A 78 -19.83 5.63 22.99
N PRO A 79 -20.84 5.27 23.81
CA PRO A 79 -20.83 5.61 25.24
C PRO A 79 -19.57 5.10 25.95
N ASN A 80 -18.95 4.05 25.41
CA ASN A 80 -17.81 3.35 25.97
C ASN A 80 -16.45 3.76 25.37
N GLY A 81 -16.41 4.83 24.59
CA GLY A 81 -15.16 5.46 24.17
C GLY A 81 -15.17 5.95 22.74
N LEU A 82 -13.96 6.23 22.24
CA LEU A 82 -13.74 6.76 20.89
C LEU A 82 -12.75 5.88 20.12
N VAL A 83 -13.18 5.37 18.98
CA VAL A 83 -12.31 4.68 18.01
C VAL A 83 -11.99 5.66 16.89
N ILE A 84 -10.73 5.97 16.67
CA ILE A 84 -10.29 6.84 15.57
C ILE A 84 -9.52 6.01 14.57
N PHE A 85 -9.94 6.01 13.32
CA PHE A 85 -9.26 5.40 12.20
C PHE A 85 -8.43 6.45 11.44
N GLU A 86 -7.16 6.12 11.20
CA GLU A 86 -6.22 6.89 10.38
C GLU A 86 -5.71 5.98 9.25
N ALA A 87 -6.05 6.32 8.01
CA ALA A 87 -5.69 5.57 6.82
C ALA A 87 -4.42 6.10 6.14
N LYS A 88 -3.75 5.20 5.43
CA LYS A 88 -2.60 5.48 4.57
C LYS A 88 -2.67 4.66 3.29
N ARG A 89 -2.22 5.25 2.18
CA ARG A 89 -2.09 4.56 0.88
C ARG A 89 -1.01 3.48 0.88
N GLY A 90 -1.25 2.42 0.10
CA GLY A 90 -0.29 1.33 -0.06
C GLY A 90 0.09 0.69 1.28
N TRP A 91 1.37 0.33 1.45
CA TRP A 91 1.89 -0.20 2.72
C TRP A 91 2.42 0.90 3.64
N LEU A 92 2.12 2.17 3.38
CA LEU A 92 2.52 3.25 4.28
C LEU A 92 1.80 3.10 5.62
N LEU A 93 2.43 3.63 6.66
CA LEU A 93 1.91 3.67 8.03
C LEU A 93 1.94 5.12 8.52
N PRO A 94 1.00 5.53 9.38
CA PRO A 94 1.01 6.87 9.94
C PRO A 94 2.24 7.05 10.85
N THR A 95 2.76 8.27 10.90
CA THR A 95 3.84 8.60 11.84
C THR A 95 3.30 8.71 13.26
N VAL A 96 4.16 8.51 14.26
CA VAL A 96 3.81 8.74 15.67
C VAL A 96 3.30 10.18 15.88
N SER A 97 3.89 11.16 15.18
CA SER A 97 3.45 12.56 15.26
C SER A 97 2.01 12.77 14.76
N GLN A 98 1.57 12.02 13.73
CA GLN A 98 0.18 12.04 13.27
C GLN A 98 -0.74 11.43 14.32
N LEU A 99 -0.35 10.29 14.90
CA LEU A 99 -1.14 9.61 15.93
C LEU A 99 -1.31 10.44 17.21
N LYS A 100 -0.25 11.13 17.65
CA LYS A 100 -0.28 12.01 18.83
C LYS A 100 -1.33 13.11 18.74
N LYS A 101 -1.59 13.63 17.54
CA LYS A 101 -2.63 14.67 17.32
C LYS A 101 -4.01 14.20 17.75
N TYR A 102 -4.28 12.90 17.67
CA TYR A 102 -5.59 12.32 17.95
C TYR A 102 -5.66 11.62 19.31
N ALA A 103 -4.53 11.24 19.89
CA ALA A 103 -4.48 10.64 21.23
C ALA A 103 -5.21 11.53 22.26
N GLY A 104 -4.96 12.84 22.22
CA GLY A 104 -5.64 13.81 23.09
C GLY A 104 -7.16 13.88 22.91
N ARG A 105 -7.70 13.56 21.72
CA ARG A 105 -9.16 13.47 21.52
C ARG A 105 -9.73 12.28 22.28
N ILE A 106 -9.04 11.14 22.23
CA ILE A 106 -9.47 9.91 22.92
C ILE A 106 -9.33 10.05 24.43
N SER A 107 -8.25 10.66 24.94
CA SER A 107 -8.05 10.85 26.38
C SER A 107 -9.12 11.69 27.06
N ARG A 108 -9.87 12.52 26.30
CA ARG A 108 -11.00 13.30 26.84
C ARG A 108 -12.25 12.44 27.06
N HIS A 109 -12.32 11.24 26.48
CA HIS A 109 -13.38 10.29 26.75
C HIS A 109 -13.07 9.49 28.01
N HIS A 110 -13.99 9.49 28.97
CA HIS A 110 -13.81 8.83 30.27
C HIS A 110 -13.45 7.33 30.17
N ASN A 111 -14.02 6.63 29.19
CA ASN A 111 -13.77 5.21 28.95
C ASN A 111 -12.59 4.96 27.97
N GLY A 112 -11.85 6.01 27.61
CA GLY A 112 -10.73 5.93 26.68
C GLY A 112 -11.15 5.57 25.26
N GLY A 113 -10.36 4.71 24.62
CA GLY A 113 -10.55 4.32 23.23
C GLY A 113 -9.29 3.79 22.58
N VAL A 114 -9.26 3.78 21.25
CA VAL A 114 -8.15 3.21 20.47
C VAL A 114 -7.87 4.03 19.21
N LEU A 115 -6.60 4.07 18.82
CA LEU A 115 -6.17 4.53 17.51
C LEU A 115 -6.03 3.32 16.58
N VAL A 116 -6.82 3.30 15.51
CA VAL A 116 -6.75 2.26 14.48
C VAL A 116 -6.04 2.82 13.27
N THR A 117 -5.02 2.13 12.78
CA THR A 117 -4.32 2.50 11.54
C THR A 117 -4.76 1.57 10.41
N LEU A 118 -5.12 2.14 9.25
CA LEU A 118 -5.63 1.40 8.09
C LEU A 118 -4.68 1.53 6.90
N SER A 119 -4.09 0.43 6.42
CA SER A 119 -3.35 0.43 5.14
C SER A 119 -3.22 -0.98 4.58
N GLN A 120 -2.44 -1.16 3.51
CA GLN A 120 -2.10 -2.49 2.98
C GLN A 120 -0.93 -3.13 3.74
N ALA A 121 -0.32 -2.45 4.72
CA ALA A 121 0.75 -2.98 5.55
C ALA A 121 0.36 -4.33 6.18
N SER A 122 1.35 -5.20 6.37
CA SER A 122 1.14 -6.43 7.11
C SER A 122 1.09 -6.15 8.61
N HIS A 123 0.52 -7.06 9.39
CA HIS A 123 0.57 -6.97 10.86
C HIS A 123 2.01 -6.97 11.35
N ALA A 124 2.88 -7.77 10.72
CA ALA A 124 4.30 -7.82 11.03
C ALA A 124 4.99 -6.48 10.74
N LEU A 125 4.73 -5.89 9.57
CA LEU A 125 5.28 -4.58 9.19
C LEU A 125 4.82 -3.49 10.15
N ALA A 126 3.53 -3.47 10.47
CA ALA A 126 2.97 -2.53 11.43
C ALA A 126 3.56 -2.69 12.83
N LYS A 127 3.65 -3.92 13.35
CA LYS A 127 4.24 -4.21 14.66
C LYS A 127 5.70 -3.75 14.76
N ALA A 128 6.46 -3.83 13.66
CA ALA A 128 7.84 -3.39 13.63
C ALA A 128 8.01 -1.86 13.57
N ASN A 129 7.00 -1.12 13.09
CA ASN A 129 7.15 0.31 12.76
C ASN A 129 6.20 1.24 13.54
N LEU A 130 5.13 0.72 14.12
CA LEU A 130 4.20 1.46 14.96
C LEU A 130 4.41 1.09 16.42
N PRO A 131 4.38 2.08 17.34
CA PRO A 131 4.37 1.76 18.76
C PRO A 131 3.04 1.08 19.11
N SER A 132 3.04 0.23 20.14
CA SER A 132 1.80 -0.37 20.64
C SER A 132 0.87 0.64 21.32
N HIS A 133 1.41 1.78 21.76
CA HIS A 133 0.67 2.86 22.41
C HIS A 133 1.24 4.24 22.00
N VAL A 134 0.37 5.25 21.97
CA VAL A 134 0.74 6.66 21.81
C VAL A 134 0.03 7.45 22.90
N ASP A 135 0.80 8.11 23.76
CA ASP A 135 0.30 8.90 24.89
C ASP A 135 -0.70 8.12 25.77
N GLY A 136 -0.40 6.84 26.00
CA GLY A 136 -1.24 5.91 26.78
C GLY A 136 -2.41 5.29 26.02
N ILE A 137 -2.70 5.74 24.80
CA ILE A 137 -3.78 5.21 23.96
C ILE A 137 -3.27 4.02 23.15
N PRO A 138 -3.95 2.86 23.15
CA PRO A 138 -3.56 1.71 22.34
C PRO A 138 -3.61 2.05 20.85
N VAL A 139 -2.64 1.50 20.10
CA VAL A 139 -2.57 1.59 18.64
C VAL A 139 -2.71 0.20 18.05
N ILE A 140 -3.70 0.02 17.19
CA ILE A 140 -3.95 -1.25 16.49
C ILE A 140 -3.87 -1.01 14.99
N HIS A 141 -3.13 -1.87 14.30
CA HIS A 141 -3.12 -1.85 12.84
C HIS A 141 -4.16 -2.81 12.30
N LEU A 142 -4.99 -2.32 11.38
CA LEU A 142 -6.00 -3.09 10.66
C LEU A 142 -5.68 -3.04 9.16
N PRO A 143 -5.13 -4.12 8.59
CA PRO A 143 -4.90 -4.20 7.16
C PRO A 143 -6.21 -4.17 6.36
N TRP A 144 -6.23 -3.48 5.22
CA TRP A 144 -7.38 -3.49 4.30
C TRP A 144 -7.79 -4.90 3.85
N ARG A 145 -6.82 -5.83 3.75
CA ARG A 145 -7.10 -7.24 3.45
C ARG A 145 -7.96 -7.92 4.53
N ASP A 146 -7.80 -7.55 5.79
CA ASP A 146 -8.57 -8.12 6.89
C ASP A 146 -10.00 -7.55 6.87
N VAL A 147 -10.14 -6.24 6.58
CA VAL A 147 -11.45 -5.62 6.31
C VAL A 147 -12.15 -6.34 5.14
N LEU A 148 -11.43 -6.68 4.07
CA LEU A 148 -12.00 -7.42 2.94
C LEU A 148 -12.48 -8.83 3.35
N VAL A 149 -11.77 -9.52 4.24
CA VAL A 149 -12.21 -10.80 4.82
C VAL A 149 -13.48 -10.58 5.65
N ASP A 150 -13.52 -9.56 6.49
CA ASP A 150 -14.68 -9.22 7.33
C ASP A 150 -15.92 -8.89 6.46
N VAL A 151 -15.73 -8.13 5.37
CA VAL A 151 -16.77 -7.87 4.36
C VAL A 151 -17.26 -9.17 3.72
N ALA A 152 -16.34 -10.05 3.30
CA ALA A 152 -16.70 -11.32 2.69
C ALA A 152 -17.47 -12.24 3.66
N GLY A 153 -17.12 -12.22 4.94
CA GLY A 153 -17.82 -12.91 6.02
C GLY A 153 -19.23 -12.38 6.23
N ALA A 154 -19.37 -11.08 6.50
CA ALA A 154 -20.67 -10.43 6.72
C ALA A 154 -21.62 -10.66 5.53
N ARG A 155 -21.11 -10.56 4.30
CA ARG A 155 -21.90 -10.73 3.07
C ARG A 155 -22.57 -12.10 2.94
N ARG A 156 -22.00 -13.16 3.54
CA ARG A 156 -22.61 -14.50 3.53
C ARG A 156 -23.85 -14.55 4.42
N ALA A 157 -23.81 -13.85 5.56
CA ALA A 157 -24.89 -13.77 6.54
C ALA A 157 -26.01 -12.80 6.14
N CYS A 158 -25.68 -11.69 5.46
CA CYS A 158 -26.66 -10.65 5.15
C CYS A 158 -27.48 -10.90 3.87
N ARG A 159 -28.60 -10.20 3.76
CA ARG A 159 -29.52 -10.20 2.59
C ARG A 159 -29.98 -8.77 2.26
N GLY A 160 -30.71 -8.62 1.15
CA GLY A 160 -31.30 -7.35 0.74
C GLY A 160 -30.28 -6.21 0.59
N GLN A 161 -30.63 -5.05 1.15
CA GLN A 161 -29.87 -3.82 1.00
C GLN A 161 -28.47 -3.89 1.63
N GLU A 162 -28.32 -4.58 2.77
CA GLU A 162 -27.03 -4.76 3.42
C GLU A 162 -26.08 -5.57 2.53
N ARG A 163 -26.57 -6.67 1.96
CA ARG A 163 -25.77 -7.47 1.02
C ARG A 163 -25.38 -6.68 -0.23
N LEU A 164 -26.24 -5.80 -0.73
CA LEU A 164 -25.91 -4.91 -1.84
C LEU A 164 -24.71 -4.03 -1.50
N TRP A 165 -24.75 -3.30 -0.38
CA TRP A 165 -23.65 -2.42 0.02
C TRP A 165 -22.35 -3.18 0.31
N LEU A 166 -22.43 -4.39 0.86
CA LEU A 166 -21.26 -5.25 1.05
C LEU A 166 -20.70 -5.78 -0.28
N ASN A 167 -21.54 -6.04 -1.29
CA ASN A 167 -21.06 -6.37 -2.64
C ASN A 167 -20.30 -5.19 -3.25
N GLU A 168 -20.87 -3.99 -3.16
CA GLU A 168 -20.28 -2.74 -3.64
C GLU A 168 -18.94 -2.47 -2.96
N LEU A 169 -18.89 -2.51 -1.62
CA LEU A 169 -17.66 -2.29 -0.87
C LEU A 169 -16.61 -3.35 -1.18
N HIS A 170 -17.00 -4.62 -1.31
CA HIS A 170 -16.09 -5.69 -1.67
C HIS A 170 -15.50 -5.50 -3.08
N ALA A 171 -16.32 -5.10 -4.06
CA ALA A 171 -15.86 -4.83 -5.42
C ALA A 171 -14.91 -3.62 -5.46
N TYR A 172 -15.26 -2.56 -4.73
CA TYR A 172 -14.44 -1.37 -4.57
C TYR A 172 -13.09 -1.70 -3.92
N LEU A 173 -13.08 -2.31 -2.73
CA LEU A 173 -11.86 -2.65 -2.00
C LEU A 173 -10.98 -3.64 -2.78
N ARG A 174 -11.52 -4.55 -3.60
CA ARG A 174 -10.71 -5.39 -4.49
C ARG A 174 -10.02 -4.61 -5.61
N GLY A 175 -10.58 -3.49 -6.04
CA GLY A 175 -9.88 -2.57 -6.95
C GLY A 175 -8.74 -1.83 -6.25
N VAL A 176 -8.94 -1.47 -4.98
CA VAL A 176 -8.00 -0.65 -4.22
C VAL A 176 -6.87 -1.45 -3.55
N ILE A 177 -7.19 -2.64 -3.02
CA ILE A 177 -6.25 -3.64 -2.51
C ILE A 177 -5.58 -4.26 -3.74
N ARG A 178 -4.62 -3.51 -4.25
CA ARG A 178 -3.86 -3.64 -5.49
C ARG A 178 -4.33 -4.73 -6.46
N VAL A 179 -5.12 -4.29 -7.42
CA VAL A 179 -4.96 -4.71 -8.82
C VAL A 179 -4.32 -3.52 -9.54
N ARG A 180 -3.04 -3.64 -9.91
CA ARG A 180 -2.36 -2.63 -10.74
C ARG A 180 -3.07 -2.54 -12.09
N PRO A 181 -3.25 -1.36 -12.69
CA PRO A 181 -3.75 -1.28 -14.06
C PRO A 181 -2.79 -2.07 -14.95
N VAL A 182 -3.27 -3.14 -15.57
CA VAL A 182 -2.43 -3.95 -16.49
C VAL A 182 -1.95 -3.15 -17.70
N THR A 183 -2.59 -2.00 -17.94
CA THR A 183 -2.31 -1.04 -18.99
C THR A 183 -1.17 -0.06 -18.63
N ASP A 184 -0.74 0.01 -17.37
CA ASP A 184 0.40 0.86 -17.01
C ASP A 184 1.71 0.20 -17.42
N CYS A 185 2.33 0.76 -18.46
CA CYS A 185 3.59 0.30 -19.04
C CYS A 185 4.81 1.07 -18.52
N LEU A 186 4.65 1.92 -17.49
CA LEU A 186 5.79 2.63 -16.92
C LEU A 186 6.73 1.65 -16.21
N THR A 187 7.97 1.64 -16.65
CA THR A 187 9.02 0.71 -16.22
C THR A 187 10.01 1.44 -15.33
N TYR A 188 10.28 0.87 -14.15
CA TYR A 188 11.24 1.44 -13.22
C TYR A 188 12.63 0.87 -13.49
N CYS A 189 13.55 1.71 -13.95
CA CYS A 189 14.90 1.34 -14.32
C CYS A 189 15.90 1.66 -13.19
N VAL A 190 16.61 0.64 -12.70
CA VAL A 190 17.57 0.73 -11.60
C VAL A 190 18.95 0.24 -12.03
N VAL A 191 19.99 0.81 -11.42
CA VAL A 191 21.37 0.33 -11.61
C VAL A 191 21.68 -0.79 -10.63
N LEU A 192 22.35 -1.83 -11.11
CA LEU A 192 22.88 -2.91 -10.29
C LEU A 192 24.41 -2.84 -10.24
N ASN A 193 24.97 -3.38 -9.16
CA ASN A 193 26.40 -3.51 -8.94
C ASN A 193 26.69 -4.87 -8.27
N ASN A 194 27.98 -5.18 -8.09
CA ASN A 194 28.42 -6.40 -7.40
C ASN A 194 28.54 -6.20 -5.88
N ALA A 195 27.91 -5.17 -5.30
CA ALA A 195 27.88 -5.03 -3.86
C ALA A 195 26.88 -6.04 -3.27
N LYS A 196 27.13 -6.42 -2.02
CA LYS A 196 26.25 -7.31 -1.27
C LYS A 196 25.40 -6.52 -0.28
N PRO A 197 24.14 -6.90 -0.04
CA PRO A 197 23.29 -6.22 0.94
C PRO A 197 23.91 -6.31 2.35
N GLY A 198 24.08 -5.17 3.02
CA GLY A 198 24.70 -5.13 4.35
C GLY A 198 26.17 -5.60 4.37
N ASP A 199 26.87 -5.52 3.24
CA ASP A 199 28.25 -5.97 3.06
C ASP A 199 28.49 -7.47 3.34
N GLY A 200 27.45 -8.32 3.19
CA GLY A 200 27.57 -9.77 3.32
C GLY A 200 26.39 -10.56 2.71
N GLY A 201 26.28 -11.84 3.06
CA GLY A 201 25.31 -12.77 2.46
C GLY A 201 25.83 -13.47 1.20
N ALA A 202 25.01 -14.38 0.67
CA ALA A 202 25.38 -15.22 -0.47
C ALA A 202 25.49 -14.42 -1.77
N HIS A 203 24.49 -13.59 -2.08
CA HIS A 203 24.32 -12.94 -3.38
C HIS A 203 24.58 -11.44 -3.36
N THR A 204 25.11 -10.92 -4.46
CA THR A 204 25.18 -9.49 -4.80
C THR A 204 23.83 -8.98 -5.30
N TYR A 205 23.65 -7.65 -5.35
CA TYR A 205 22.46 -7.05 -5.96
C TYR A 205 22.24 -7.47 -7.42
N LEU A 206 23.32 -7.75 -8.15
CA LEU A 206 23.24 -8.28 -9.51
C LEU A 206 22.69 -9.71 -9.52
N GLU A 207 23.25 -10.58 -8.68
CA GLU A 207 22.89 -12.00 -8.59
C GLU A 207 21.45 -12.22 -8.12
N PHE A 208 20.94 -11.40 -7.18
CA PHE A 208 19.51 -11.44 -6.81
C PHE A 208 18.59 -11.31 -8.02
N VAL A 209 18.93 -10.44 -8.97
CA VAL A 209 18.11 -10.22 -10.17
C VAL A 209 18.35 -11.31 -11.20
N THR A 210 19.60 -11.74 -11.42
CA THR A 210 19.94 -12.66 -12.51
C THR A 210 19.74 -14.13 -12.18
N GLU A 211 19.84 -14.50 -10.91
CA GLU A 211 19.79 -15.89 -10.43
C GLU A 211 18.48 -16.13 -9.67
N GLU A 212 18.22 -15.32 -8.63
CA GLU A 212 17.05 -15.48 -7.76
C GLU A 212 15.76 -14.88 -8.32
N HIS A 213 15.83 -14.18 -9.46
CA HIS A 213 14.69 -13.49 -10.07
C HIS A 213 13.95 -12.60 -9.05
N CYS A 214 14.71 -11.87 -8.25
CA CYS A 214 14.18 -11.03 -7.19
C CYS A 214 14.87 -9.66 -7.19
N TYR A 215 14.15 -8.63 -6.76
CA TYR A 215 14.74 -7.33 -6.45
C TYR A 215 14.10 -6.75 -5.21
N PHE A 216 14.88 -5.98 -4.46
CA PHE A 216 14.39 -5.28 -3.29
C PHE A 216 15.05 -3.91 -3.13
N HIS A 217 14.37 -3.03 -2.40
CA HIS A 217 14.89 -1.73 -2.01
C HIS A 217 14.25 -1.25 -0.71
N PRO A 218 14.89 -0.30 0.01
CA PRO A 218 14.27 0.32 1.17
C PRO A 218 12.90 0.90 0.83
N TYR A 219 11.88 0.59 1.64
CA TYR A 219 10.52 1.07 1.44
C TYR A 219 10.33 2.45 2.10
N GLY A 220 9.64 3.37 1.41
CA GLY A 220 9.23 4.65 1.98
C GLY A 220 10.31 5.72 2.12
N GLU A 221 11.54 5.49 1.66
CA GLU A 221 12.64 6.45 1.79
C GLU A 221 13.39 6.70 0.49
N GLY A 222 14.14 7.80 0.45
CA GLY A 222 15.13 8.08 -0.59
C GLY A 222 14.54 8.13 -2.01
N GLY A 223 13.26 8.46 -2.19
CA GLY A 223 12.62 8.53 -3.51
C GLY A 223 12.39 7.18 -4.20
N TRP A 224 12.47 6.08 -3.46
CA TRP A 224 12.04 4.77 -3.96
C TRP A 224 10.51 4.74 -4.17
N PRO A 225 10.02 3.93 -5.13
CA PRO A 225 8.58 3.79 -5.33
C PRO A 225 7.92 3.19 -4.09
N THR A 226 6.86 3.85 -3.61
CA THR A 226 5.95 3.30 -2.60
C THR A 226 4.90 2.37 -3.22
N ASP A 227 4.73 2.47 -4.56
CA ASP A 227 3.88 1.62 -5.37
C ASP A 227 4.73 0.75 -6.31
N PRO A 228 4.69 -0.59 -6.20
CA PRO A 228 5.47 -1.50 -7.01
C PRO A 228 5.22 -1.27 -8.49
N PRO A 229 6.28 -1.08 -9.29
CA PRO A 229 6.14 -0.91 -10.72
C PRO A 229 5.62 -2.20 -11.36
N ASN A 230 4.83 -2.11 -12.44
CA ASN A 230 4.43 -3.30 -13.22
C ASN A 230 5.64 -3.99 -13.85
N PHE A 231 6.63 -3.19 -14.26
CA PHE A 231 7.83 -3.64 -14.93
C PHE A 231 9.07 -3.02 -14.29
N MET A 232 10.14 -3.79 -14.21
CA MET A 232 11.45 -3.31 -13.81
C MET A 232 12.48 -3.55 -14.89
N ALA A 233 13.35 -2.58 -15.08
CA ALA A 233 14.51 -2.69 -15.93
C ALA A 233 15.78 -2.56 -15.09
N PHE A 234 16.79 -3.33 -15.43
CA PHE A 234 18.04 -3.37 -14.70
C PHE A 234 19.20 -3.08 -15.63
N ARG A 235 20.05 -2.13 -15.22
CA ARG A 235 21.22 -1.69 -15.98
C ARG A 235 22.50 -1.90 -15.20
N TRP A 236 23.53 -2.32 -15.92
CA TRP A 236 24.91 -2.40 -15.44
C TRP A 236 25.85 -2.41 -16.64
N ALA A 237 27.13 -2.07 -16.41
CA ALA A 237 28.12 -1.97 -17.47
C ALA A 237 27.64 -1.13 -18.68
N GLY A 238 27.07 0.05 -18.39
CA GLY A 238 26.69 1.04 -19.40
C GLY A 238 25.44 0.73 -20.24
N ALA A 239 24.67 -0.32 -19.91
CA ALA A 239 23.49 -0.71 -20.68
C ALA A 239 22.36 -1.28 -19.81
N VAL A 240 21.11 -1.14 -20.25
CA VAL A 240 19.97 -1.92 -19.75
C VAL A 240 20.10 -3.33 -20.29
N ARG A 241 20.01 -4.34 -19.42
CA ARG A 241 20.34 -5.74 -19.76
C ARG A 241 19.27 -6.73 -19.36
N ARG A 242 18.36 -6.36 -18.47
CA ARG A 242 17.25 -7.18 -18.03
C ARG A 242 16.01 -6.32 -17.91
N ILE A 243 14.90 -6.84 -18.37
CA ILE A 243 13.57 -6.25 -18.20
C ILE A 243 12.69 -7.40 -17.74
N HIS A 244 11.94 -7.17 -16.67
CA HIS A 244 11.08 -8.16 -16.06
C HIS A 244 9.73 -7.54 -15.73
N ARG A 245 8.68 -8.35 -15.82
CA ARG A 245 7.41 -8.04 -15.16
C ARG A 245 7.56 -8.35 -13.67
N VAL A 246 7.01 -7.49 -12.81
CA VAL A 246 6.87 -7.80 -11.38
C VAL A 246 5.66 -8.72 -11.22
N CYS A 247 5.90 -9.97 -10.85
CA CYS A 247 4.88 -10.98 -10.64
C CYS A 247 4.20 -10.84 -9.28
N ASN A 248 5.00 -10.57 -8.25
CA ASN A 248 4.51 -10.37 -6.89
C ASN A 248 5.31 -9.24 -6.22
N ALA A 249 4.67 -8.57 -5.27
CA ALA A 249 5.28 -7.49 -4.51
C ALA A 249 4.77 -7.48 -3.08
N GLU A 250 5.69 -7.37 -2.13
CA GLU A 250 5.39 -7.25 -0.71
C GLU A 250 6.31 -6.24 -0.04
N VAL A 251 5.97 -5.86 1.19
CA VAL A 251 6.87 -5.10 2.05
C VAL A 251 7.16 -5.91 3.30
N VAL A 252 8.41 -6.31 3.45
CA VAL A 252 8.92 -7.05 4.62
C VAL A 252 9.45 -6.08 5.67
N PRO A 253 9.28 -6.36 6.97
CA PRO A 253 9.85 -5.54 8.05
C PRO A 253 11.37 -5.43 7.99
N SER A 254 12.04 -6.50 7.58
CA SER A 254 13.49 -6.60 7.46
C SER A 254 13.86 -7.53 6.29
N LEU A 255 15.00 -7.32 5.64
CA LEU A 255 15.49 -8.28 4.64
C LEU A 255 15.81 -9.64 5.26
N LEU A 256 16.17 -9.66 6.54
CA LEU A 256 16.52 -10.87 7.27
C LEU A 256 15.33 -11.83 7.42
N ASP A 257 14.10 -11.31 7.33
CA ASP A 257 12.88 -12.12 7.40
C ASP A 257 12.77 -13.08 6.20
N ARG A 258 13.39 -12.72 5.06
CA ARG A 258 13.39 -13.51 3.83
C ARG A 258 14.74 -14.13 3.51
N TRP A 259 15.82 -13.46 3.86
CA TRP A 259 17.20 -13.94 3.68
C TRP A 259 17.99 -13.83 4.98
N PRO A 260 17.93 -14.86 5.84
CA PRO A 260 18.59 -14.84 7.16
C PRO A 260 20.12 -14.76 7.12
N ASP A 261 20.75 -15.05 5.99
CA ASP A 261 22.20 -14.96 5.78
C ASP A 261 22.69 -13.52 5.52
N ILE A 262 21.78 -12.59 5.21
CA ILE A 262 22.12 -11.17 5.05
C ILE A 262 22.45 -10.59 6.44
N PRO A 263 23.61 -9.92 6.61
CA PRO A 263 23.98 -9.31 7.89
C PRO A 263 22.96 -8.30 8.40
N ALA A 264 22.73 -8.29 9.72
CA ALA A 264 21.92 -7.28 10.38
C ALA A 264 22.66 -5.94 10.44
N THR A 265 22.22 -4.98 9.65
CA THR A 265 22.75 -3.60 9.62
C THR A 265 21.58 -2.61 9.63
N PRO A 266 21.79 -1.31 9.94
CA PRO A 266 20.73 -0.31 9.81
C PRO A 266 20.09 -0.25 8.41
N LEU A 267 20.85 -0.63 7.37
CA LEU A 267 20.35 -0.67 6.00
C LEU A 267 19.44 -1.88 5.74
N THR A 268 19.71 -3.03 6.35
CA THR A 268 19.02 -4.31 6.07
C THR A 268 17.92 -4.64 7.09
N ALA A 269 18.05 -4.14 8.32
CA ALA A 269 17.11 -4.34 9.45
C ALA A 269 15.96 -3.32 9.47
N ARG A 270 15.47 -2.94 8.30
CA ARG A 270 14.42 -1.92 8.11
C ARG A 270 13.47 -2.35 6.99
N PRO A 271 12.31 -1.69 6.81
CA PRO A 271 11.34 -2.10 5.81
C PRO A 271 11.89 -2.07 4.38
N HIS A 272 11.63 -3.13 3.63
CA HIS A 272 11.99 -3.24 2.21
C HIS A 272 10.79 -3.65 1.38
N ALA A 273 10.64 -3.03 0.21
CA ALA A 273 9.82 -3.60 -0.84
C ALA A 273 10.60 -4.75 -1.47
N VAL A 274 9.95 -5.89 -1.63
CA VAL A 274 10.49 -7.09 -2.27
C VAL A 274 9.62 -7.44 -3.45
N TYR A 275 10.26 -7.71 -4.59
CA TYR A 275 9.61 -8.03 -5.86
C TYR A 275 10.07 -9.37 -6.37
N ASP A 276 9.11 -10.26 -6.65
CA ASP A 276 9.36 -11.46 -7.42
C ASP A 276 9.24 -11.10 -8.91
N LEU A 277 10.30 -11.39 -9.67
CA LEU A 277 10.44 -11.04 -11.07
C LEU A 277 10.03 -12.22 -11.94
N GLY A 278 9.21 -11.96 -12.95
CA GLY A 278 8.88 -12.95 -13.97
C GLY A 278 10.05 -13.24 -14.90
N PRO A 279 9.85 -14.08 -15.93
CA PRO A 279 10.84 -14.30 -16.97
C PRO A 279 11.30 -12.97 -17.60
N ARG A 280 12.55 -12.96 -18.08
CA ARG A 280 13.07 -11.83 -18.85
C ARG A 280 12.20 -11.61 -20.08
N ILE A 281 11.85 -10.35 -20.35
CA ILE A 281 11.12 -9.95 -21.57
C ILE A 281 12.06 -9.23 -22.57
N PRO A 282 11.70 -9.19 -23.86
CA PRO A 282 12.49 -8.51 -24.89
C PRO A 282 12.69 -7.01 -24.60
N PRO A 283 13.71 -6.38 -25.22
CA PRO A 283 14.75 -6.99 -26.04
C PRO A 283 15.77 -7.81 -25.23
N PHE A 284 16.32 -8.84 -25.88
CA PHE A 284 17.33 -9.71 -25.28
C PHE A 284 18.76 -9.22 -25.48
N ASP A 285 18.96 -8.29 -26.40
CA ASP A 285 20.22 -7.58 -26.57
C ASP A 285 20.32 -6.42 -25.55
N PRO A 286 21.54 -6.09 -25.07
CA PRO A 286 21.73 -4.93 -24.21
C PRO A 286 21.33 -3.64 -24.93
N ILE A 287 20.58 -2.76 -24.25
CA ILE A 287 20.26 -1.41 -24.74
C ILE A 287 21.28 -0.44 -24.14
N PRO A 288 22.21 0.12 -24.93
CA PRO A 288 23.20 1.08 -24.42
C PRO A 288 22.54 2.28 -23.76
N ASN A 289 23.19 2.85 -22.74
CA ASN A 289 22.65 4.02 -22.05
C ASN A 289 22.47 5.23 -22.99
N GLY A 290 23.41 5.46 -23.93
CA GLY A 290 23.41 6.62 -24.84
C GLY A 290 23.69 7.97 -24.17
N ALA A 291 23.78 8.02 -22.83
CA ALA A 291 24.16 9.19 -22.05
C ALA A 291 24.71 8.77 -20.67
N GLN A 292 25.33 9.70 -19.94
CA GLN A 292 25.82 9.44 -18.59
C GLN A 292 24.69 9.52 -17.56
N TYR A 293 24.05 8.39 -17.31
CA TYR A 293 23.21 8.18 -16.14
C TYR A 293 24.09 7.68 -15.00
N ARG A 294 24.29 8.49 -13.95
CA ARG A 294 25.03 8.11 -12.72
C ARG A 294 24.29 6.98 -11.99
N ALA A 295 24.22 6.94 -10.66
CA ALA A 295 23.36 5.99 -9.94
C ALA A 295 21.84 6.33 -10.01
N SER A 296 21.42 7.14 -10.98
CA SER A 296 20.04 7.61 -11.10
C SER A 296 19.07 6.47 -11.37
N ARG A 297 17.95 6.49 -10.66
CA ARG A 297 16.79 5.62 -10.91
C ARG A 297 15.84 6.36 -11.83
N LEU A 298 15.32 5.68 -12.85
CA LEU A 298 14.63 6.31 -13.98
C LEU A 298 13.29 5.65 -14.21
N TRP A 299 12.30 6.45 -14.61
CA TRP A 299 11.02 5.95 -15.10
C TRP A 299 10.98 6.12 -16.62
N VAL A 300 10.79 5.01 -17.33
CA VAL A 300 10.77 4.95 -18.79
C VAL A 300 9.57 4.14 -19.25
N LEU A 301 8.90 4.52 -20.33
CA LEU A 301 7.83 3.70 -20.90
C LEU A 301 8.42 2.41 -21.50
N LEU A 302 7.76 1.27 -21.27
CA LEU A 302 8.24 -0.04 -21.71
C LEU A 302 8.42 -0.10 -23.23
N ASP A 303 7.44 0.38 -24.00
CA ASP A 303 7.49 0.40 -25.46
C ASP A 303 8.66 1.23 -25.98
N GLN A 304 8.90 2.41 -25.38
CA GLN A 304 10.03 3.26 -25.72
C GLN A 304 11.36 2.56 -25.41
N LEU A 305 11.44 1.89 -24.26
CA LEU A 305 12.61 1.13 -23.86
C LEU A 305 12.88 -0.05 -24.81
N GLN A 306 11.83 -0.71 -25.31
CA GLN A 306 11.96 -1.89 -26.18
C GLN A 306 12.28 -1.55 -27.64
N THR A 307 11.97 -0.33 -28.08
CA THR A 307 12.07 0.07 -29.49
C THR A 307 13.19 1.06 -29.78
N SER A 308 13.65 1.81 -28.77
CA SER A 308 14.72 2.80 -28.95
C SER A 308 16.10 2.13 -28.96
N PRO A 309 17.06 2.64 -29.76
CA PRO A 309 18.41 2.08 -29.80
C PRO A 309 19.22 2.40 -28.53
N THR A 310 18.84 3.42 -27.75
CA THR A 310 19.47 3.74 -26.47
C THR A 310 18.46 4.10 -25.39
N LEU A 311 18.82 3.91 -24.11
CA LEU A 311 18.02 4.36 -22.98
C LEU A 311 17.78 5.88 -23.02
N SER A 312 18.77 6.65 -23.47
CA SER A 312 18.63 8.10 -23.57
C SER A 312 17.60 8.54 -24.59
N GLU A 313 17.45 7.82 -25.69
CA GLU A 313 16.39 8.08 -26.66
C GLU A 313 15.03 7.63 -26.13
N ALA A 314 14.96 6.46 -25.48
CA ALA A 314 13.74 6.00 -24.81
C ALA A 314 13.22 7.00 -23.77
N MET A 315 14.12 7.62 -23.00
CA MET A 315 13.77 8.67 -22.03
C MET A 315 13.23 9.94 -22.71
N LYS A 316 13.83 10.36 -23.84
CA LYS A 316 13.33 11.51 -24.62
C LYS A 316 11.94 11.23 -25.18
N GLY A 317 11.73 10.05 -25.78
CA GLY A 317 10.42 9.62 -26.27
C GLY A 317 9.38 9.51 -25.16
N THR A 318 9.76 8.94 -24.01
CA THR A 318 8.90 8.89 -22.82
C THR A 318 8.46 10.28 -22.37
N LYS A 319 9.40 11.24 -22.33
CA LYS A 319 9.07 12.62 -21.96
C LYS A 319 8.11 13.25 -22.97
N ALA A 320 8.39 13.13 -24.27
CA ALA A 320 7.54 13.68 -25.33
C ALA A 320 6.09 13.16 -25.27
N LEU A 321 5.88 11.89 -24.92
CA LEU A 321 4.55 11.30 -24.78
C LEU A 321 3.82 11.70 -23.50
N ARG A 322 4.55 12.13 -22.46
CA ARG A 322 3.98 12.47 -21.14
C ARG A 322 3.80 13.98 -20.90
N GLY A 323 4.39 14.82 -21.75
CA GLY A 323 4.39 16.29 -21.62
C GLY A 323 5.56 16.82 -20.79
#